data_AF-A0A519VUM4-F1
#
_entry.id   AF-A0A519VUM4-F1
#
_cell.length_a   1.000
_cell.length_b   1.000
_cell.length_c   1.000
_cell.angle_alpha   90.00
_cell.angle_beta   90.00
_cell.angle_gamma   90.00
#
_symmetry.space_group_name_H-M   'P 1'
#
loop_
_entity.id
_entity.type
_entity.pdbx_description
1 polymer ?
#
loop_
_entity_poly.entity_id
_entity_poly.type
_entity_poly.pdbx_seq_one_letter_code
_entity_poly.pdbx_strand_id
1 'polypeptide(L)'
;MKFTKQDLLTLLIGLFLFASCKNPDGVGLDVDPSTAITGTLVNNEPIKSQTIKEGDVNTSGLTGYPLGYMVDPIFGKTESSVAMTVVPDVLSKDFGTTPVLDSAILVLNLGSQFYGDTATTKYSIDVYQLTNKITKYKSSDVQAHNAQLLGNFNSKIFPKTKIKVFDIIAGKADTLKTVPAQIRIKLDKDFIQSTILNLAPAATSTEAKFVDYFKGLYAEVNKQNTTGSGGVAFLNFASTSSYLQLVYKKTNTSNGKDTVSVNFPLAATNAAANIKHDYTGTDVATQLLPANANTQYNVTYLQGLAGLKTKISFPTLANFTNTYGKALVNKAELVIDLSAGTFANPFAPAQRLSL
;
A
#
# COMPACT_ATOMS: atom_id res chain seq x y z
N MET A 1 35.10 -88.27 15.22
CA MET A 1 35.59 -87.25 14.28
C MET A 1 36.89 -86.69 14.84
N LYS A 2 38.03 -86.88 14.15
CA LYS A 2 39.31 -86.25 14.54
C LYS A 2 39.33 -84.87 13.89
N PHE A 3 39.07 -83.82 14.67
CA PHE A 3 39.23 -82.46 14.18
C PHE A 3 40.71 -82.24 13.87
N THR A 4 41.02 -81.92 12.62
CA THR A 4 42.38 -81.56 12.24
C THR A 4 42.66 -80.12 12.66
N LYS A 5 43.92 -79.74 12.85
CA LYS A 5 44.29 -78.38 13.32
C LYS A 5 43.72 -77.26 12.43
N GLN A 6 43.42 -77.55 11.15
CA GLN A 6 42.77 -76.62 10.21
C GLN A 6 41.27 -76.44 10.48
N ASP A 7 40.56 -77.46 10.97
CA ASP A 7 39.13 -77.37 11.30
C ASP A 7 38.90 -76.52 12.54
N LEU A 8 39.84 -76.55 13.49
CA LEU A 8 39.77 -75.71 14.69
C LEU A 8 40.07 -74.24 14.38
N LEU A 9 40.99 -73.99 13.43
CA LEU A 9 41.33 -72.62 13.00
C LEU A 9 40.19 -71.97 12.21
N THR A 10 39.52 -72.73 11.34
CA THR A 10 38.34 -72.23 10.61
C THR A 10 37.15 -71.99 11.54
N LEU A 11 36.94 -72.84 12.56
CA LEU A 11 35.96 -72.59 13.63
C LEU A 11 36.29 -71.33 14.44
N LEU A 12 37.56 -71.13 14.79
CA LEU A 12 38.02 -69.96 15.56
C LEU A 12 37.87 -68.67 14.75
N ILE A 13 38.26 -68.67 13.47
CA ILE A 13 38.11 -67.52 12.56
C ILE A 13 36.61 -67.23 12.33
N GLY A 14 35.78 -68.27 12.19
CA GLY A 14 34.32 -68.14 12.11
C GLY A 14 33.72 -67.48 13.37
N LEU A 15 34.24 -67.81 14.56
CA LEU A 15 33.78 -67.22 15.82
C LEU A 15 34.10 -65.72 15.93
N PHE A 16 35.24 -65.27 15.37
CA PHE A 16 35.58 -63.84 15.30
C PHE A 16 34.79 -63.06 14.24
N LEU A 17 34.30 -63.72 13.19
CA LEU A 17 33.44 -63.10 12.17
C LEU A 17 32.02 -62.81 12.68
N PHE A 18 31.49 -63.58 13.64
CA PHE A 18 30.21 -63.30 14.29
C PHE A 18 30.30 -62.30 15.46
N ALA A 19 31.51 -61.89 15.86
CA ALA A 19 31.74 -60.94 16.95
C ALA A 19 32.00 -59.49 16.48
N SER A 20 31.98 -59.24 15.17
CA SER A 20 32.27 -57.91 14.62
C SER A 20 31.00 -57.17 14.22
N CYS A 21 30.92 -55.90 14.65
CA CYS A 21 29.85 -54.93 14.45
C CYS A 21 28.60 -55.10 15.33
N LYS A 22 28.74 -54.83 16.64
CA LYS A 22 27.68 -54.05 17.29
C LYS A 22 27.77 -52.64 16.74
N ASN A 23 26.71 -52.14 16.11
CA ASN A 23 26.56 -50.71 15.91
C ASN A 23 26.66 -50.05 17.30
N PRO A 24 27.49 -49.02 17.51
CA PRO A 24 27.38 -48.22 18.71
C PRO A 24 26.07 -47.45 18.61
N ASP A 25 24.97 -48.05 19.07
CA ASP A 25 23.65 -47.41 19.18
C ASP A 25 23.63 -46.34 20.30
N GLY A 26 24.79 -45.77 20.64
CA GLY A 26 25.02 -44.97 21.83
C GLY A 26 25.91 -43.74 21.62
N VAL A 27 26.06 -43.23 20.40
CA VAL A 27 26.65 -41.89 20.22
C VAL A 27 25.68 -40.86 20.83
N GLY A 28 25.93 -40.48 22.08
CA GLY A 28 25.15 -39.50 22.83
C GLY A 28 24.23 -40.04 23.94
N LEU A 29 24.29 -41.33 24.28
CA LEU A 29 23.53 -41.89 25.42
C LEU A 29 24.37 -42.00 26.71
N ASP A 30 25.69 -42.12 26.60
CA ASP A 30 26.63 -42.08 27.74
C ASP A 30 27.17 -40.65 27.98
N VAL A 31 26.27 -39.65 27.97
CA VAL A 31 26.65 -38.34 28.47
C VAL A 31 26.63 -38.43 29.98
N ASP A 32 27.78 -38.30 30.62
CA ASP A 32 27.86 -38.21 32.09
C ASP A 32 26.84 -37.15 32.54
N PRO A 33 25.86 -37.50 33.42
CA PRO A 33 24.84 -36.58 33.87
C PRO A 33 25.39 -35.26 34.45
N SER A 34 26.65 -35.26 34.90
CA SER A 34 27.35 -34.06 35.38
C SER A 34 27.87 -33.13 34.27
N THR A 35 27.93 -33.61 33.02
CA THR A 35 28.40 -32.88 31.83
C THR A 35 27.33 -32.73 30.74
N ALA A 36 26.14 -33.31 30.96
CA ALA A 36 25.04 -33.24 30.01
C ALA A 36 24.57 -31.80 29.80
N ILE A 37 24.60 -31.32 28.56
CA ILE A 37 23.98 -30.05 28.18
C ILE A 37 22.46 -30.26 28.14
N THR A 38 21.78 -29.92 29.23
CA THR A 38 20.33 -29.99 29.33
C THR A 38 19.69 -28.72 28.78
N GLY A 39 18.74 -28.85 27.85
CA GLY A 39 17.90 -27.75 27.39
C GLY A 39 16.60 -27.65 28.20
N THR A 40 16.21 -26.45 28.59
CA THR A 40 14.91 -26.19 29.24
C THR A 40 13.99 -25.51 28.25
N LEU A 41 12.79 -26.05 28.05
CA LEU A 41 11.73 -25.35 27.33
C LEU A 41 11.03 -24.39 28.30
N VAL A 42 11.07 -23.10 27.98
CA VAL A 42 10.30 -22.08 28.69
C VAL A 42 9.14 -21.64 27.78
N ASN A 43 7.91 -21.89 28.21
CA ASN A 43 6.68 -21.60 27.44
C ASN A 43 5.61 -20.85 28.26
N ASN A 44 5.95 -20.41 29.47
CA ASN A 44 5.05 -19.74 30.41
C ASN A 44 5.45 -18.29 30.70
N GLU A 45 6.33 -17.70 29.88
CA GLU A 45 6.67 -16.28 30.01
C GLU A 45 5.39 -15.44 29.82
N PRO A 46 5.01 -14.61 30.80
CA PRO A 46 3.85 -13.74 30.66
C PRO A 46 4.07 -12.75 29.51
N ILE A 47 3.05 -12.63 28.67
CA ILE A 47 3.02 -11.68 27.56
C ILE A 47 1.86 -10.72 27.79
N LYS A 48 2.09 -9.43 27.50
CA LYS A 48 1.04 -8.43 27.42
C LYS A 48 0.89 -7.93 26.00
N SER A 49 -0.31 -8.03 25.47
CA SER A 49 -0.71 -7.59 24.13
C SER A 49 -1.71 -6.45 24.22
N GLN A 50 -1.55 -5.46 23.35
CA GLN A 50 -2.42 -4.30 23.26
C GLN A 50 -2.51 -3.76 21.84
N THR A 51 -3.72 -3.36 21.41
CA THR A 51 -3.90 -2.56 20.21
C THR A 51 -3.56 -1.10 20.49
N ILE A 52 -2.68 -0.51 19.68
CA ILE A 52 -2.32 0.91 19.74
C ILE A 52 -2.54 1.56 18.37
N LYS A 53 -2.82 2.87 18.34
CA LYS A 53 -2.83 3.62 17.09
C LYS A 53 -1.41 3.78 16.56
N GLU A 54 -1.25 3.65 15.26
CA GLU A 54 -0.04 4.11 14.60
C GLU A 54 -0.05 5.63 14.51
N GLY A 55 1.11 6.26 14.74
CA GLY A 55 1.25 7.71 14.60
C GLY A 55 1.33 8.13 13.13
N ASP A 56 1.18 9.42 12.88
CA ASP A 56 1.14 9.93 11.52
C ASP A 56 2.44 9.69 10.74
N VAL A 57 2.28 9.14 9.54
CA VAL A 57 3.39 8.84 8.62
C VAL A 57 3.53 9.91 7.56
N ASN A 58 4.74 10.04 7.00
CA ASN A 58 4.96 10.93 5.86
C ASN A 58 4.40 10.28 4.57
N THR A 59 3.67 11.06 3.79
CA THR A 59 3.02 10.64 2.54
C THR A 59 3.58 11.34 1.30
N SER A 60 4.73 12.02 1.42
CA SER A 60 5.47 12.53 0.26
C SER A 60 6.31 11.41 -0.36
N GLY A 61 6.38 11.34 -1.69
CA GLY A 61 7.24 10.39 -2.39
C GLY A 61 6.82 8.93 -2.25
N LEU A 62 5.52 8.64 -2.06
CA LEU A 62 5.04 7.26 -1.93
C LEU A 62 5.15 6.52 -3.27
N THR A 63 5.38 5.20 -3.21
CA THR A 63 5.31 4.31 -4.38
C THR A 63 3.88 4.06 -4.84
N GLY A 64 2.90 4.23 -3.95
CA GLY A 64 1.47 4.13 -4.24
C GLY A 64 0.68 5.06 -3.32
N TYR A 65 -0.16 5.91 -3.89
CA TYR A 65 -1.00 6.85 -3.16
C TYR A 65 -2.38 6.23 -2.90
N PRO A 66 -2.78 5.99 -1.64
CA PRO A 66 -4.08 5.43 -1.35
C PRO A 66 -5.19 6.42 -1.73
N LEU A 67 -6.22 5.93 -2.42
CA LEU A 67 -7.44 6.65 -2.73
C LEU A 67 -8.61 5.68 -2.58
N GLY A 68 -9.53 5.96 -1.68
CA GLY A 68 -10.65 5.06 -1.46
C GLY A 68 -11.49 5.34 -0.24
N TYR A 69 -12.54 4.55 -0.12
CA TYR A 69 -13.45 4.53 1.01
C TYR A 69 -13.84 3.08 1.23
N MET A 70 -13.76 2.60 2.45
CA MET A 70 -14.20 1.25 2.81
C MET A 70 -14.86 1.22 4.17
N VAL A 71 -15.82 0.32 4.31
CA VAL A 71 -16.54 0.01 5.56
C VAL A 71 -16.27 -1.44 5.90
N ASP A 72 -15.38 -1.64 6.86
CA ASP A 72 -14.98 -2.93 7.39
C ASP A 72 -15.79 -3.24 8.66
N PRO A 73 -16.43 -4.42 8.80
CA PRO A 73 -17.20 -4.78 9.99
C PRO A 73 -16.39 -4.81 11.30
N ILE A 74 -15.08 -5.06 11.24
CA ILE A 74 -14.16 -5.16 12.38
C ILE A 74 -13.51 -3.80 12.64
N PHE A 75 -12.99 -3.15 11.59
CA PHE A 75 -12.20 -1.93 11.72
C PHE A 75 -13.02 -0.63 11.54
N GLY A 76 -14.29 -0.73 11.15
CA GLY A 76 -15.11 0.44 10.88
C GLY A 76 -14.74 1.10 9.55
N LYS A 77 -14.74 2.43 9.50
CA LYS A 77 -14.58 3.17 8.24
C LYS A 77 -13.13 3.59 8.03
N THR A 78 -12.65 3.42 6.81
CA THR A 78 -11.37 3.99 6.35
C THR A 78 -11.62 4.85 5.13
N GLU A 79 -11.11 6.08 5.16
CA GLU A 79 -11.19 7.05 4.09
C GLU A 79 -9.78 7.45 3.69
N SER A 80 -9.53 7.57 2.39
CA SER A 80 -8.28 8.12 1.89
C SER A 80 -8.51 8.97 0.64
N SER A 81 -7.87 10.12 0.62
CA SER A 81 -7.90 11.11 -0.45
C SER A 81 -6.49 11.53 -0.84
N VAL A 82 -6.34 12.10 -2.03
CA VAL A 82 -5.04 12.45 -2.59
C VAL A 82 -5.05 13.89 -3.10
N ALA A 83 -4.15 14.70 -2.56
CA ALA A 83 -3.77 15.97 -3.14
C ALA A 83 -2.61 15.76 -4.11
N MET A 84 -2.67 16.40 -5.27
CA MET A 84 -1.69 16.23 -6.32
C MET A 84 -1.52 17.51 -7.13
N THR A 85 -0.29 17.84 -7.49
CA THR A 85 -0.01 19.00 -8.34
C THR A 85 0.65 18.54 -9.64
N VAL A 86 -0.01 18.85 -10.75
CA VAL A 86 0.56 18.65 -12.10
C VAL A 86 1.56 19.75 -12.40
N VAL A 87 2.54 19.48 -13.24
CA VAL A 87 3.50 20.49 -13.72
C VAL A 87 3.57 20.48 -15.24
N PRO A 88 3.91 21.59 -15.90
CA PRO A 88 4.14 21.62 -17.35
C PRO A 88 5.36 20.75 -17.69
N ASP A 89 5.25 19.95 -18.76
CA ASP A 89 6.39 19.22 -19.33
C ASP A 89 7.40 20.14 -20.02
N VAL A 90 6.91 21.27 -20.54
CA VAL A 90 7.67 22.34 -21.18
C VAL A 90 7.32 23.67 -20.52
N LEU A 91 8.32 24.38 -20.03
CA LEU A 91 8.17 25.72 -19.45
C LEU A 91 7.85 26.76 -20.54
N SER A 92 7.18 27.84 -20.14
CA SER A 92 6.79 28.95 -21.04
C SER A 92 6.04 28.47 -22.28
N LYS A 93 5.27 27.38 -22.17
CA LYS A 93 4.61 26.78 -23.32
C LYS A 93 3.62 27.75 -23.97
N ASP A 94 3.81 27.97 -25.27
CA ASP A 94 2.87 28.70 -26.11
C ASP A 94 1.77 27.75 -26.63
N PHE A 95 0.52 28.04 -26.25
CA PHE A 95 -0.66 27.33 -26.74
C PHE A 95 -1.15 27.86 -28.10
N GLY A 96 -0.54 28.94 -28.62
CA GLY A 96 -0.87 29.60 -29.88
C GLY A 96 -1.94 30.68 -29.72
N THR A 97 -2.35 31.28 -30.83
CA THR A 97 -3.37 32.33 -30.86
C THR A 97 -4.76 31.73 -30.67
N THR A 98 -5.51 32.21 -29.68
CA THR A 98 -6.90 31.81 -29.38
C THR A 98 -7.08 30.29 -29.26
N PRO A 99 -6.35 29.61 -28.37
CA PRO A 99 -6.47 28.16 -28.21
C PRO A 99 -7.85 27.82 -27.64
N VAL A 100 -8.50 26.80 -28.20
CA VAL A 100 -9.80 26.31 -27.72
C VAL A 100 -9.64 24.90 -27.21
N LEU A 101 -9.86 24.71 -25.91
CA LEU A 101 -9.85 23.39 -25.28
C LEU A 101 -10.93 22.51 -25.91
N ASP A 102 -10.59 21.27 -26.22
CA ASP A 102 -11.56 20.25 -26.61
C ASP A 102 -11.91 19.38 -25.40
N SER A 103 -10.87 18.85 -24.73
CA SER A 103 -11.04 18.09 -23.50
C SER A 103 -9.85 18.22 -22.56
N ALA A 104 -10.13 18.09 -21.26
CA ALA A 104 -9.15 17.93 -20.20
C ALA A 104 -9.46 16.65 -19.42
N ILE A 105 -8.52 15.71 -19.38
CA ILE A 105 -8.70 14.42 -18.72
C ILE A 105 -7.59 14.22 -17.69
N LEU A 106 -7.97 14.15 -16.41
CA LEU A 106 -7.07 13.69 -15.36
C LEU A 106 -6.94 12.18 -15.45
N VAL A 107 -5.72 11.71 -15.74
CA VAL A 107 -5.38 10.30 -15.86
C VAL A 107 -4.60 9.89 -14.62
N LEU A 108 -5.21 9.02 -13.80
CA LEU A 108 -4.60 8.45 -12.60
C LEU A 108 -4.34 6.97 -12.85
N ASN A 109 -3.09 6.63 -13.12
CA ASN A 109 -2.69 5.23 -13.29
C ASN A 109 -2.82 4.47 -11.97
N LEU A 110 -3.34 3.25 -12.05
CA LEU A 110 -3.44 2.36 -10.89
C LEU A 110 -2.13 1.59 -10.75
N GLY A 111 -1.65 1.50 -9.51
CA GLY A 111 -0.59 0.59 -9.12
C GLY A 111 -1.07 -0.86 -9.14
N SER A 112 -0.17 -1.78 -8.78
CA SER A 112 -0.47 -3.21 -8.76
C SER A 112 -1.39 -3.65 -7.60
N GLN A 113 -1.63 -2.75 -6.63
CA GLN A 113 -2.32 -3.05 -5.38
C GLN A 113 -3.70 -2.39 -5.31
N PHE A 114 -4.65 -3.14 -4.77
CA PHE A 114 -5.98 -2.70 -4.39
C PHE A 114 -6.42 -3.57 -3.21
N TYR A 115 -7.06 -2.95 -2.22
CA TYR A 115 -7.56 -3.64 -1.03
C TYR A 115 -9.07 -3.42 -0.89
N GLY A 116 -9.87 -4.48 -0.74
CA GLY A 116 -11.34 -4.40 -0.59
C GLY A 116 -12.12 -4.95 -1.78
N ASP A 117 -13.40 -4.56 -1.88
CA ASP A 117 -14.35 -5.14 -2.84
C ASP A 117 -14.27 -4.45 -4.21
N THR A 118 -13.80 -5.18 -5.22
CA THR A 118 -13.83 -4.75 -6.64
C THR A 118 -15.03 -5.29 -7.41
N ALA A 119 -15.76 -6.26 -6.85
CA ALA A 119 -16.82 -6.98 -7.53
C ALA A 119 -18.14 -6.21 -7.50
N THR A 120 -18.52 -5.67 -6.33
CA THR A 120 -19.82 -4.99 -6.18
C THR A 120 -19.71 -3.47 -6.10
N THR A 121 -18.58 -2.96 -5.60
CA THR A 121 -18.34 -1.52 -5.40
C THR A 121 -18.32 -0.73 -6.70
N LYS A 122 -19.14 0.32 -6.77
CA LYS A 122 -18.94 1.47 -7.67
C LYS A 122 -18.44 2.64 -6.87
N TYR A 123 -17.34 3.24 -7.33
CA TYR A 123 -16.73 4.41 -6.72
C TYR A 123 -17.22 5.67 -7.38
N SER A 124 -17.57 6.66 -6.55
CA SER A 124 -17.71 8.05 -6.97
C SER A 124 -16.53 8.83 -6.41
N ILE A 125 -15.63 9.31 -7.28
CA ILE A 125 -14.47 10.12 -6.91
C ILE A 125 -14.69 11.52 -7.47
N ASP A 126 -14.67 12.50 -6.59
CA ASP A 126 -14.82 13.92 -6.91
C ASP A 126 -13.43 14.57 -6.94
N VAL A 127 -13.25 15.49 -7.90
CA VAL A 127 -12.01 16.26 -8.06
C VAL A 127 -12.30 17.74 -7.89
N TYR A 128 -11.49 18.39 -7.07
CA TYR A 128 -11.55 19.82 -6.76
C TYR A 128 -10.19 20.49 -6.99
N GLN A 129 -10.16 21.81 -7.12
CA GLN A 129 -8.90 22.56 -7.08
C GLN A 129 -8.47 22.80 -5.63
N LEU A 130 -7.19 22.64 -5.33
CA LEU A 130 -6.62 23.04 -4.04
C LEU A 130 -6.68 24.56 -3.83
N THR A 131 -6.97 24.98 -2.59
CA THR A 131 -6.95 26.39 -2.20
C THR A 131 -5.53 26.90 -1.99
N ASN A 132 -4.60 26.02 -1.61
CA ASN A 132 -3.19 26.30 -1.35
C ASN A 132 -2.29 25.25 -2.03
N LYS A 133 -1.03 25.59 -2.30
CA LYS A 133 -0.03 24.58 -2.68
C LYS A 133 0.21 23.59 -1.54
N ILE A 134 0.61 22.37 -1.89
CA ILE A 134 0.88 21.31 -0.92
C ILE A 134 2.16 21.64 -0.16
N THR A 135 2.04 21.87 1.15
CA THR A 135 3.17 22.13 2.07
C THR A 135 3.25 21.16 3.24
N LYS A 136 2.21 20.32 3.39
CA LYS A 136 2.03 19.39 4.49
C LYS A 136 1.84 17.98 3.94
N TYR A 137 2.50 17.01 4.56
CA TYR A 137 2.66 15.65 4.01
C TYR A 137 2.48 14.56 5.07
N LYS A 138 1.82 14.83 6.19
CA LYS A 138 1.43 13.76 7.13
C LYS A 138 0.13 13.12 6.67
N SER A 139 -0.05 11.84 6.97
CA SER A 139 -1.28 11.09 6.69
C SER A 139 -2.53 11.75 7.28
N SER A 140 -2.41 12.51 8.37
CA SER A 140 -3.50 13.26 8.99
C SER A 140 -3.75 14.65 8.39
N ASP A 141 -2.87 15.15 7.52
CA ASP A 141 -2.95 16.51 6.97
C ASP A 141 -4.02 16.57 5.86
N VAL A 142 -5.20 17.09 6.19
CA VAL A 142 -6.25 17.39 5.21
C VAL A 142 -5.87 18.64 4.42
N GLN A 143 -5.94 18.54 3.09
CA GLN A 143 -5.61 19.65 2.19
C GLN A 143 -6.88 20.43 1.85
N ALA A 144 -6.86 21.75 2.05
CA ALA A 144 -7.98 22.61 1.73
C ALA A 144 -8.18 22.71 0.21
N HIS A 145 -9.42 22.57 -0.24
CA HIS A 145 -9.82 22.70 -1.64
C HIS A 145 -11.07 23.58 -1.78
N ASN A 146 -11.28 24.06 -3.00
CA ASN A 146 -12.45 24.85 -3.35
C ASN A 146 -13.71 23.96 -3.42
N ALA A 147 -14.89 24.57 -3.30
CA ALA A 147 -16.17 23.86 -3.33
C ALA A 147 -16.65 23.47 -4.75
N GLN A 148 -16.13 24.12 -5.80
CA GLN A 148 -16.53 23.83 -7.17
C GLN A 148 -16.03 22.45 -7.60
N LEU A 149 -16.96 21.54 -7.88
CA LEU A 149 -16.66 20.24 -8.48
C LEU A 149 -16.08 20.44 -9.88
N LEU A 150 -14.85 19.96 -10.10
CA LEU A 150 -14.19 20.04 -11.41
C LEU A 150 -14.38 18.78 -12.24
N GLY A 151 -14.61 17.63 -11.61
CA GLY A 151 -14.82 16.40 -12.34
C GLY A 151 -15.21 15.27 -11.42
N ASN A 152 -15.91 14.28 -11.96
CA ASN A 152 -16.32 13.11 -11.21
C ASN A 152 -16.07 11.83 -12.02
N PHE A 153 -15.51 10.83 -11.35
CA PHE A 153 -15.50 9.45 -11.82
C PHE A 153 -16.58 8.68 -11.09
N ASN A 154 -17.48 8.03 -11.81
CA ASN A 154 -18.55 7.21 -11.22
C ASN A 154 -18.59 5.85 -11.93
N SER A 155 -17.75 4.92 -11.50
CA SER A 155 -17.66 3.59 -12.10
C SER A 155 -16.97 2.58 -11.17
N LYS A 156 -16.91 1.33 -11.62
CA LYS A 156 -16.08 0.30 -10.99
C LYS A 156 -14.61 0.55 -11.30
N ILE A 157 -13.76 0.27 -10.32
CA ILE A 157 -12.30 0.28 -10.50
C ILE A 157 -11.89 -1.15 -10.83
N PHE A 158 -11.14 -1.32 -11.92
CA PHE A 158 -10.58 -2.62 -12.34
C PHE A 158 -9.05 -2.57 -12.27
N PRO A 159 -8.42 -2.86 -11.12
CA PRO A 159 -7.01 -2.54 -10.86
C PRO A 159 -6.00 -3.23 -11.78
N LYS A 160 -6.38 -4.36 -12.39
CA LYS A 160 -5.50 -5.16 -13.26
C LYS A 160 -5.95 -5.17 -14.73
N THR A 161 -7.07 -4.53 -15.05
CA THR A 161 -7.63 -4.56 -16.41
C THR A 161 -7.06 -3.42 -17.24
N LYS A 162 -6.25 -3.78 -18.24
CA LYS A 162 -5.79 -2.83 -19.26
C LYS A 162 -6.97 -2.26 -20.04
N ILE A 163 -6.88 -1.00 -20.44
CA ILE A 163 -7.94 -0.33 -21.21
C ILE A 163 -7.41 0.17 -22.56
N LYS A 164 -8.30 0.33 -23.53
CA LYS A 164 -7.99 0.89 -24.85
C LYS A 164 -8.41 2.36 -24.89
N VAL A 165 -7.51 3.22 -25.34
CA VAL A 165 -7.70 4.68 -25.36
C VAL A 165 -7.18 5.23 -26.68
N PHE A 166 -7.78 6.32 -27.17
CA PHE A 166 -7.27 7.00 -28.36
C PHE A 166 -5.95 7.72 -28.05
N ASP A 167 -5.00 7.58 -28.96
CA ASP A 167 -3.76 8.32 -29.03
C ASP A 167 -3.92 9.42 -30.08
N ILE A 168 -3.84 10.67 -29.62
CA ILE A 168 -4.07 11.85 -30.45
C ILE A 168 -2.78 12.19 -31.17
N ILE A 169 -2.80 12.09 -32.50
CA ILE A 169 -1.61 12.31 -33.34
C ILE A 169 -1.80 13.59 -34.15
N ALA A 170 -0.95 14.59 -33.91
CA ALA A 170 -1.02 15.86 -34.63
C ALA A 170 -0.94 15.64 -36.16
N GLY A 171 -1.92 16.19 -36.89
CA GLY A 171 -2.02 16.10 -38.35
C GLY A 171 -2.28 14.70 -38.93
N LYS A 172 -2.63 13.69 -38.12
CA LYS A 172 -2.95 12.32 -38.57
C LYS A 172 -4.24 11.80 -37.91
N ALA A 173 -4.75 10.68 -38.40
CA ALA A 173 -5.86 10.00 -37.75
C ALA A 173 -5.43 9.45 -36.38
N ASP A 174 -6.31 9.59 -35.39
CA ASP A 174 -6.10 9.03 -34.06
C ASP A 174 -5.98 7.50 -34.12
N THR A 175 -5.12 6.95 -33.28
CA THR A 175 -4.90 5.49 -33.22
C THR A 175 -5.30 4.95 -31.86
N LEU A 176 -5.62 3.66 -31.78
CA LEU A 176 -6.01 3.03 -30.52
C LEU A 176 -4.78 2.43 -29.84
N LYS A 177 -4.49 2.86 -28.61
CA LYS A 177 -3.42 2.28 -27.79
C LYS A 177 -3.97 1.56 -26.57
N THR A 178 -3.30 0.49 -26.17
CA THR A 178 -3.61 -0.23 -24.92
C THR A 178 -2.72 0.33 -23.81
N VAL A 179 -3.36 0.80 -22.73
CA VAL A 179 -2.68 1.38 -21.57
C VAL A 179 -2.95 0.55 -20.31
N PRO A 180 -2.12 0.66 -19.26
CA PRO A 180 -2.38 0.04 -17.98
C PRO A 180 -3.74 0.45 -17.38
N ALA A 181 -4.14 -0.25 -16.33
CA ALA A 181 -5.34 0.09 -15.57
C ALA A 181 -5.22 1.52 -15.02
N GLN A 182 -6.20 2.37 -15.30
CA GLN A 182 -6.18 3.78 -14.93
C GLN A 182 -7.59 4.31 -14.71
N ILE A 183 -7.73 5.23 -13.76
CA ILE A 183 -8.90 6.08 -13.59
C ILE A 183 -8.75 7.27 -14.53
N ARG A 184 -9.81 7.59 -15.28
CA ARG A 184 -9.86 8.75 -16.18
C ARG A 184 -11.02 9.63 -15.78
N ILE A 185 -10.73 10.87 -15.40
CA ILE A 185 -11.72 11.84 -14.93
C ILE A 185 -11.75 13.00 -15.89
N LYS A 186 -12.90 13.24 -16.55
CA LYS A 186 -13.07 14.43 -17.38
C LYS A 186 -13.23 15.63 -16.46
N LEU A 187 -12.38 16.63 -16.64
CA LEU A 187 -12.43 17.87 -15.88
C LEU A 187 -13.26 18.94 -16.62
N ASP A 188 -13.73 19.92 -15.86
CA ASP A 188 -14.48 21.06 -16.31
C ASP A 188 -13.65 21.86 -17.34
N LYS A 189 -14.27 22.05 -18.51
CA LYS A 189 -13.59 22.62 -19.67
C LYS A 189 -13.30 24.10 -19.46
N ASP A 190 -14.23 24.84 -18.87
CA ASP A 190 -14.13 26.29 -18.72
C ASP A 190 -13.09 26.65 -17.65
N PHE A 191 -13.04 25.87 -16.58
CA PHE A 191 -11.99 25.94 -15.57
C PHE A 191 -10.61 25.74 -16.20
N ILE A 192 -10.38 24.66 -16.97
CA ILE A 192 -9.05 24.40 -17.54
C ILE A 192 -8.70 25.38 -18.67
N GLN A 193 -9.68 25.82 -19.46
CA GLN A 193 -9.49 26.87 -20.45
C GLN A 193 -8.96 28.15 -19.79
N SER A 194 -9.62 28.60 -18.71
CA SER A 194 -9.26 29.84 -18.03
C SER A 194 -7.97 29.73 -17.20
N THR A 195 -7.74 28.59 -16.54
CA THR A 195 -6.63 28.41 -15.59
C THR A 195 -5.35 27.85 -16.19
N ILE A 196 -5.38 27.26 -17.39
CA ILE A 196 -4.18 26.72 -18.04
C ILE A 196 -3.99 27.29 -19.44
N LEU A 197 -4.98 27.15 -20.33
CA LEU A 197 -4.78 27.51 -21.75
C LEU A 197 -4.69 29.02 -21.98
N ASN A 198 -5.43 29.81 -21.19
CA ASN A 198 -5.43 31.26 -21.28
C ASN A 198 -4.32 31.92 -20.45
N LEU A 199 -3.47 31.14 -19.76
CA LEU A 199 -2.35 31.68 -19.01
C LEU A 199 -1.32 32.31 -19.94
N ALA A 200 -0.84 33.49 -19.56
CA ALA A 200 0.30 34.10 -20.23
C ALA A 200 1.57 33.23 -20.05
N PRO A 201 2.46 33.11 -21.06
CA PRO A 201 3.68 32.31 -20.94
C PRO A 201 4.57 32.69 -19.74
N ALA A 202 4.52 33.93 -19.27
CA ALA A 202 5.24 34.38 -18.09
C ALA A 202 4.81 33.68 -16.78
N ALA A 203 3.56 33.21 -16.69
CA ALA A 203 3.04 32.48 -15.54
C ALA A 203 3.53 31.02 -15.48
N THR A 204 3.95 30.47 -16.62
CA THR A 204 4.51 29.12 -16.75
C THR A 204 6.02 29.13 -16.93
N SER A 205 6.69 30.26 -16.66
CA SER A 205 8.13 30.41 -16.90
C SER A 205 9.00 29.56 -15.97
N THR A 206 8.47 29.12 -14.83
CA THR A 206 9.07 28.14 -13.92
C THR A 206 7.98 27.23 -13.38
N GLU A 207 8.35 26.02 -12.95
CA GLU A 207 7.42 25.11 -12.27
C GLU A 207 6.82 25.76 -11.03
N ALA A 208 7.63 26.42 -10.21
CA ALA A 208 7.18 27.08 -8.98
C ALA A 208 6.08 28.13 -9.23
N LYS A 209 6.21 28.95 -10.28
CA LYS A 209 5.18 29.94 -10.65
C LYS A 209 3.89 29.27 -11.09
N PHE A 210 3.99 28.20 -11.88
CA PHE A 210 2.82 27.43 -12.28
C PHE A 210 2.13 26.82 -11.06
N VAL A 211 2.90 26.22 -10.15
CA VAL A 211 2.37 25.64 -8.91
C VAL A 211 1.74 26.71 -8.02
N ASP A 212 2.31 27.91 -7.92
CA ASP A 212 1.71 28.99 -7.13
C ASP A 212 0.36 29.45 -7.73
N TYR A 213 0.22 29.43 -9.07
CA TYR A 213 -1.03 29.78 -9.74
C TYR A 213 -2.07 28.66 -9.69
N PHE A 214 -1.70 27.45 -10.14
CA PHE A 214 -2.60 26.31 -10.29
C PHE A 214 -2.88 25.60 -8.96
N LYS A 215 -1.89 25.60 -8.04
CA LYS A 215 -1.87 24.98 -6.70
C LYS A 215 -1.90 23.47 -6.72
N GLY A 216 -2.88 22.90 -7.41
CA GLY A 216 -3.06 21.47 -7.61
C GLY A 216 -4.54 21.06 -7.58
N LEU A 217 -4.75 19.76 -7.60
CA LEU A 217 -6.04 19.09 -7.56
C LEU A 217 -6.14 18.23 -6.30
N TYR A 218 -7.36 18.03 -5.83
CA TYR A 218 -7.68 17.16 -4.71
C TYR A 218 -8.73 16.16 -5.15
N ALA A 219 -8.41 14.87 -5.03
CA ALA A 219 -9.30 13.77 -5.34
C ALA A 219 -9.78 13.11 -4.04
N GLU A 220 -11.09 13.07 -3.83
CA GLU A 220 -11.70 12.42 -2.67
C GLU A 220 -12.91 11.59 -3.07
N VAL A 221 -13.26 10.61 -2.23
CA VAL A 221 -14.41 9.74 -2.50
C VAL A 221 -15.69 10.41 -2.03
N ASN A 222 -16.66 10.52 -2.94
CA ASN A 222 -18.03 10.86 -2.61
C ASN A 222 -18.71 9.65 -1.97
N LYS A 223 -18.81 9.70 -0.63
CA LYS A 223 -19.31 8.61 0.20
C LYS A 223 -20.81 8.35 0.01
N GLN A 224 -21.58 9.35 -0.42
CA GLN A 224 -23.02 9.21 -0.64
C GLN A 224 -23.32 8.45 -1.94
N ASN A 225 -22.46 8.63 -2.94
CA ASN A 225 -22.64 8.03 -4.27
C ASN A 225 -21.80 6.76 -4.48
N THR A 226 -20.90 6.44 -3.55
CA THR A 226 -20.16 5.18 -3.53
C THR A 226 -21.03 4.07 -2.95
N THR A 227 -20.99 2.89 -3.57
CA THR A 227 -21.86 1.74 -3.21
C THR A 227 -21.02 0.54 -2.75
N GLY A 228 -21.63 -0.41 -2.04
CA GLY A 228 -20.96 -1.60 -1.56
C GLY A 228 -20.04 -1.32 -0.36
N SER A 229 -19.25 -2.32 0.03
CA SER A 229 -18.35 -2.22 1.20
C SER A 229 -17.10 -1.39 0.91
N GLY A 230 -16.82 -1.08 -0.36
CA GLY A 230 -15.71 -0.22 -0.73
C GLY A 230 -14.34 -0.90 -0.70
N GLY A 231 -13.30 -0.08 -0.73
CA GLY A 231 -11.91 -0.50 -0.83
C GLY A 231 -10.99 0.69 -1.13
N VAL A 232 -9.69 0.45 -1.12
CA VAL A 232 -8.63 1.43 -1.35
C VAL A 232 -7.82 1.02 -2.56
N ALA A 233 -7.82 1.88 -3.58
CA ALA A 233 -6.94 1.79 -4.73
C ALA A 233 -5.62 2.51 -4.43
N PHE A 234 -4.52 2.04 -5.01
CA PHE A 234 -3.22 2.70 -4.88
C PHE A 234 -2.83 3.31 -6.23
N LEU A 235 -2.75 4.64 -6.30
CA LEU A 235 -2.39 5.38 -7.52
C LEU A 235 -0.88 5.40 -7.72
N ASN A 236 -0.45 5.26 -8.97
CA ASN A 236 0.96 5.27 -9.35
C ASN A 236 1.37 6.63 -9.94
N PHE A 237 2.21 7.36 -9.20
CA PHE A 237 2.81 8.65 -9.59
C PHE A 237 4.31 8.53 -9.93
N ALA A 238 4.81 7.31 -10.19
CA ALA A 238 6.17 7.12 -10.66
C ALA A 238 6.34 7.67 -12.10
N SER A 239 7.31 8.59 -12.25
CA SER A 239 7.80 9.22 -13.49
C SER A 239 6.83 9.20 -14.69
N THR A 240 5.79 10.04 -14.62
CA THR A 240 4.82 10.41 -15.68
C THR A 240 3.67 9.44 -16.00
N SER A 241 3.51 8.34 -15.26
CA SER A 241 2.38 7.43 -15.50
C SER A 241 1.02 8.10 -15.27
N SER A 242 0.90 9.00 -14.30
CA SER A 242 -0.30 9.81 -14.10
C SER A 242 -0.06 11.24 -14.57
N TYR A 243 -1.07 11.86 -15.17
CA TYR A 243 -0.94 13.17 -15.82
C TYR A 243 -2.30 13.80 -16.07
N LEU A 244 -2.32 15.12 -16.26
CA LEU A 244 -3.45 15.82 -16.85
C LEU A 244 -3.23 15.96 -18.36
N GLN A 245 -4.10 15.33 -19.16
CA GLN A 245 -4.09 15.43 -20.61
C GLN A 245 -4.97 16.60 -21.06
N LEU A 246 -4.42 17.49 -21.87
CA LEU A 246 -5.16 18.57 -22.52
C LEU A 246 -5.15 18.34 -24.03
N VAL A 247 -6.33 18.22 -24.62
CA VAL A 247 -6.52 18.20 -26.08
C VAL A 247 -7.17 19.52 -26.47
N TYR A 248 -6.54 20.27 -27.38
CA TYR A 248 -7.00 21.60 -27.76
C TYR A 248 -6.73 21.88 -29.23
N LYS A 249 -7.49 22.84 -29.77
CA LYS A 249 -7.34 23.32 -31.13
C LYS A 249 -6.63 24.66 -31.12
N LYS A 250 -5.64 24.83 -32.01
CA LYS A 250 -4.96 26.11 -32.25
C LYS A 250 -4.95 26.46 -33.72
N THR A 251 -4.99 27.75 -34.02
CA THR A 251 -4.87 28.24 -35.40
C THR A 251 -3.39 28.24 -35.79
N ASN A 252 -3.04 27.54 -36.88
CA ASN A 252 -1.70 27.57 -37.46
C ASN A 252 -1.66 28.61 -38.60
N THR A 253 -0.56 29.36 -38.70
CA THR A 253 -0.35 30.40 -39.71
C THR A 253 -0.30 29.87 -41.14
N SER A 254 -0.03 28.58 -41.36
CA SER A 254 0.10 28.00 -42.70
C SER A 254 -1.00 27.01 -43.12
N ASN A 255 -1.78 26.40 -42.21
CA ASN A 255 -2.63 25.23 -42.55
C ASN A 255 -3.98 25.11 -41.79
N GLY A 256 -4.55 26.20 -41.26
CA GLY A 256 -5.87 26.15 -40.59
C GLY A 256 -5.82 25.65 -39.13
N LYS A 257 -6.95 25.16 -38.61
CA LYS A 257 -7.08 24.70 -37.20
C LYS A 257 -6.50 23.30 -37.03
N ASP A 258 -5.50 23.15 -36.17
CA ASP A 258 -4.85 21.88 -35.82
C ASP A 258 -5.25 21.41 -34.42
N THR A 259 -5.35 20.10 -34.20
CA THR A 259 -5.68 19.48 -32.91
C THR A 259 -4.42 18.90 -32.27
N VAL A 260 -4.10 19.37 -31.06
CA VAL A 260 -2.85 19.04 -30.35
C VAL A 260 -3.17 18.49 -28.97
N SER A 261 -2.39 17.51 -28.52
CA SER A 261 -2.41 17.00 -27.16
C SER A 261 -1.13 17.41 -26.41
N VAL A 262 -1.28 17.80 -25.15
CA VAL A 262 -0.15 18.00 -24.21
C VAL A 262 -0.48 17.33 -22.88
N ASN A 263 0.55 16.80 -22.21
CA ASN A 263 0.41 16.16 -20.91
C ASN A 263 1.15 16.97 -19.86
N PHE A 264 0.47 17.24 -18.74
CA PHE A 264 1.07 17.81 -17.54
C PHE A 264 1.31 16.67 -16.56
N PRO A 265 2.54 16.13 -16.45
CA PRO A 265 2.81 14.98 -15.61
C PRO A 265 2.58 15.25 -14.12
N LEU A 266 2.24 14.18 -13.40
CA LEU A 266 2.27 14.10 -11.94
C LEU A 266 3.57 13.41 -11.49
N ALA A 267 4.14 13.92 -10.41
CA ALA A 267 5.29 13.34 -9.73
C ALA A 267 4.96 13.06 -8.27
N ALA A 268 5.51 11.98 -7.72
CA ALA A 268 5.29 11.60 -6.32
C ALA A 268 5.76 12.68 -5.32
N THR A 269 6.74 13.52 -5.67
CA THR A 269 7.16 14.63 -4.80
C THR A 269 6.11 15.73 -4.68
N ASN A 270 5.17 15.81 -5.62
CA ASN A 270 4.13 16.83 -5.72
C ASN A 270 2.75 16.29 -5.31
N ALA A 271 2.72 15.26 -4.46
CA ALA A 271 1.50 14.64 -3.99
C ALA A 271 1.55 14.31 -2.50
N ALA A 272 0.39 14.37 -1.86
CA ALA A 272 0.18 13.97 -0.47
C ALA A 272 -1.11 13.16 -0.36
N ALA A 273 -1.13 12.18 0.54
CA ALA A 273 -2.32 11.40 0.83
C ALA A 273 -2.82 11.77 2.22
N ASN A 274 -4.13 11.98 2.34
CA ASN A 274 -4.79 12.01 3.64
C ASN A 274 -5.46 10.66 3.89
N ILE A 275 -5.38 10.19 5.13
CA ILE A 275 -5.95 8.92 5.57
C ILE A 275 -6.66 9.17 6.90
N LYS A 276 -7.89 8.69 7.00
CA LYS A 276 -8.71 8.79 8.20
C LYS A 276 -9.32 7.44 8.52
N HIS A 277 -9.20 7.04 9.78
CA HIS A 277 -9.88 5.87 10.32
C HIS A 277 -10.93 6.30 11.35
N ASP A 278 -12.12 5.72 11.25
CA ASP A 278 -13.20 5.86 12.22
C ASP A 278 -13.61 4.49 12.74
N TYR A 279 -13.17 4.20 13.96
CA TYR A 279 -13.42 2.96 14.70
C TYR A 279 -14.73 3.00 15.51
N THR A 280 -15.53 4.07 15.41
CA THR A 280 -16.71 4.24 16.26
C THR A 280 -17.66 3.06 16.13
N GLY A 281 -18.05 2.49 17.28
CA GLY A 281 -18.96 1.35 17.34
C GLY A 281 -18.31 -0.03 17.12
N THR A 282 -16.97 -0.11 17.03
CA THR A 282 -16.25 -1.38 16.93
C THR A 282 -15.49 -1.74 18.21
N ASP A 283 -15.11 -3.01 18.35
CA ASP A 283 -14.28 -3.48 19.47
C ASP A 283 -12.88 -2.83 19.48
N VAL A 284 -12.41 -2.38 18.32
CA VAL A 284 -11.17 -1.59 18.20
C VAL A 284 -11.29 -0.31 19.02
N ALA A 285 -12.39 0.44 18.88
CA ALA A 285 -12.57 1.69 19.63
C ALA A 285 -12.51 1.46 21.14
N THR A 286 -13.07 0.35 21.63
CA THR A 286 -13.00 -0.05 23.05
C THR A 286 -11.56 -0.25 23.51
N GLN A 287 -10.73 -0.97 22.74
CA GLN A 287 -9.32 -1.18 23.11
C GLN A 287 -8.48 0.10 23.10
N LEU A 288 -8.87 1.09 22.30
CA LEU A 288 -8.18 2.38 22.17
C LEU A 288 -8.57 3.42 23.23
N LEU A 289 -9.53 3.12 24.11
CA LEU A 289 -9.92 4.03 25.19
C LEU A 289 -8.75 4.24 26.18
N PRO A 290 -8.51 5.47 26.68
CA PRO A 290 -7.46 5.73 27.67
C PRO A 290 -7.57 4.89 28.94
N ALA A 291 -8.80 4.59 29.39
CA ALA A 291 -9.05 3.71 30.54
C ALA A 291 -8.53 2.28 30.32
N ASN A 292 -8.40 1.86 29.07
CA ASN A 292 -7.95 0.53 28.66
C ASN A 292 -6.47 0.51 28.22
N ALA A 293 -5.73 1.60 28.44
CA ALA A 293 -4.34 1.73 27.99
C ALA A 293 -3.37 0.71 28.61
N ASN A 294 -3.79 -0.02 29.65
CA ASN A 294 -2.99 -1.06 30.29
C ASN A 294 -3.70 -2.43 30.34
N THR A 295 -4.82 -2.58 29.65
CA THR A 295 -5.57 -3.84 29.61
C THR A 295 -4.92 -4.81 28.64
N GLN A 296 -4.74 -6.06 29.05
CA GLN A 296 -4.30 -7.15 28.18
C GLN A 296 -5.50 -7.70 27.40
N TYR A 297 -5.30 -7.95 26.11
CA TYR A 297 -6.33 -8.54 25.25
C TYR A 297 -5.81 -9.79 24.55
N ASN A 298 -6.61 -10.86 24.53
CA ASN A 298 -6.28 -12.08 23.78
C ASN A 298 -6.33 -11.86 22.26
N VAL A 299 -7.14 -10.91 21.80
CA VAL A 299 -7.22 -10.49 20.40
C VAL A 299 -6.84 -9.03 20.30
N THR A 300 -5.89 -8.73 19.43
CA THR A 300 -5.46 -7.37 19.10
C THR A 300 -5.57 -7.13 17.61
N TYR A 301 -5.57 -5.86 17.21
CA TYR A 301 -5.87 -5.45 15.85
C TYR A 301 -4.63 -4.87 15.18
N LEU A 302 -4.49 -5.16 13.89
CA LEU A 302 -3.43 -4.65 13.04
C LEU A 302 -4.05 -4.18 11.73
N GLN A 303 -3.76 -2.93 11.36
CA GLN A 303 -4.34 -2.29 10.19
C GLN A 303 -3.27 -1.43 9.51
N GLY A 304 -3.12 -1.59 8.20
CA GLY A 304 -2.24 -0.77 7.38
C GLY A 304 -2.73 0.68 7.26
N LEU A 305 -2.08 1.45 6.38
CA LEU A 305 -2.40 2.88 6.13
C LEU A 305 -2.27 3.77 7.39
N ALA A 306 -1.31 3.47 8.26
CA ALA A 306 -1.14 4.15 9.55
C ALA A 306 -2.37 4.04 10.48
N GLY A 307 -3.07 2.90 10.42
CA GLY A 307 -4.20 2.60 11.30
C GLY A 307 -3.76 2.12 12.68
N LEU A 308 -3.41 0.84 12.80
CA LEU A 308 -3.26 0.15 14.07
C LEU A 308 -2.05 -0.77 14.11
N LYS A 309 -1.43 -0.84 15.27
CA LYS A 309 -0.37 -1.80 15.61
C LYS A 309 -0.75 -2.62 16.82
N THR A 310 -0.21 -3.83 16.87
CA THR A 310 -0.18 -4.62 18.11
C THR A 310 1.13 -4.36 18.83
N LYS A 311 1.05 -3.90 20.08
CA LYS A 311 2.18 -3.82 21.00
C LYS A 311 2.23 -5.12 21.82
N ILE A 312 3.33 -5.85 21.70
CA ILE A 312 3.62 -7.04 22.49
C ILE A 312 4.74 -6.69 23.47
N SER A 313 4.55 -7.01 24.75
CA SER A 313 5.50 -6.73 25.82
C SER A 313 5.76 -7.97 26.66
N PHE A 314 7.03 -8.18 27.02
CA PHE A 314 7.49 -9.31 27.83
C PHE A 314 7.98 -8.77 29.19
N PRO A 315 7.07 -8.53 30.16
CA PRO A 315 7.39 -7.83 31.41
C PRO A 315 8.46 -8.53 32.26
N THR A 316 8.57 -9.84 32.18
CA THR A 316 9.50 -10.65 32.99
C THR A 316 10.80 -11.00 32.28
N LEU A 317 10.89 -10.79 30.97
CA LEU A 317 12.03 -11.26 30.17
C LEU A 317 13.36 -10.62 30.60
N ALA A 318 13.34 -9.39 31.12
CA ALA A 318 14.54 -8.76 31.68
C ALA A 318 15.10 -9.51 32.90
N ASN A 319 14.25 -10.25 33.62
CA ASN A 319 14.61 -11.07 34.77
C ASN A 319 14.87 -12.54 34.41
N PHE A 320 14.90 -12.88 33.12
CA PHE A 320 15.01 -14.27 32.67
C PHE A 320 16.21 -15.00 33.29
N THR A 321 17.38 -14.36 33.35
CA THR A 321 18.58 -14.96 33.95
C THR A 321 18.54 -15.02 35.47
N ASN A 322 17.73 -14.20 36.13
CA ASN A 322 17.50 -14.30 37.58
C ASN A 322 16.59 -15.50 37.89
N THR A 323 15.62 -15.78 37.02
CA THR A 323 14.67 -16.89 37.17
C THR A 323 15.27 -18.24 36.79
N TYR A 324 16.04 -18.29 35.69
CA TYR A 324 16.54 -19.55 35.12
C TYR A 324 18.07 -19.69 35.15
N GLY A 325 18.80 -18.72 35.69
CA GLY A 325 20.27 -18.71 35.72
C GLY A 325 20.92 -18.24 34.40
N LYS A 326 22.24 -18.41 34.29
CA LYS A 326 22.96 -18.14 33.04
C LYS A 326 22.46 -19.11 31.97
N ALA A 327 21.84 -18.59 30.92
CA ALA A 327 21.21 -19.38 29.87
C ALA A 327 21.82 -19.10 28.49
N LEU A 328 21.89 -20.14 27.66
CA LEU A 328 22.11 -20.04 26.22
C LEU A 328 20.78 -20.29 25.51
N VAL A 329 20.34 -19.37 24.65
CA VAL A 329 19.07 -19.49 23.93
C VAL A 329 19.31 -20.20 22.59
N ASN A 330 18.85 -21.44 22.48
CA ASN A 330 18.94 -22.23 21.24
C ASN A 330 17.85 -21.85 20.22
N LYS A 331 16.63 -21.58 20.70
CA LYS A 331 15.49 -21.15 19.88
C LYS A 331 14.60 -20.23 20.72
N ALA A 332 14.14 -19.14 20.11
CA ALA A 332 13.05 -18.31 20.63
C ALA A 332 12.00 -18.17 19.53
N GLU A 333 10.74 -18.44 19.85
CA GLU A 333 9.64 -18.43 18.89
C GLU A 333 8.44 -17.69 19.48
N LEU A 334 7.86 -16.81 18.70
CA LEU A 334 6.60 -16.14 18.99
C LEU A 334 5.64 -16.49 17.87
N VAL A 335 4.58 -17.22 18.20
CA VAL A 335 3.51 -17.57 17.28
C VAL A 335 2.37 -16.59 17.47
N ILE A 336 1.95 -15.95 16.39
CA ILE A 336 0.81 -15.02 16.37
C ILE A 336 -0.16 -15.53 15.33
N ASP A 337 -1.31 -16.00 15.79
CA ASP A 337 -2.35 -16.51 14.92
C ASP A 337 -3.37 -15.41 14.59
N LEU A 338 -3.89 -15.47 13.37
CA LEU A 338 -5.03 -14.66 12.97
C LEU A 338 -6.30 -15.22 13.61
N SER A 339 -7.17 -14.32 14.09
CA SER A 339 -8.43 -14.73 14.71
C SER A 339 -9.31 -15.50 13.72
N ALA A 340 -10.00 -16.55 14.20
CA ALA A 340 -10.87 -17.37 13.37
C ALA A 340 -11.97 -16.52 12.69
N GLY A 341 -12.28 -16.82 11.43
CA GLY A 341 -13.31 -16.10 10.67
C GLY A 341 -12.86 -14.78 10.06
N THR A 342 -11.61 -14.34 10.27
CA THR A 342 -11.07 -13.09 9.67
C THR A 342 -10.56 -13.24 8.24
N PHE A 343 -10.57 -14.46 7.68
CA PHE A 343 -10.05 -14.79 6.34
C PHE A 343 -11.07 -14.63 5.22
N ALA A 344 -11.99 -13.67 5.34
CA ALA A 344 -13.08 -13.50 4.40
C ALA A 344 -12.81 -12.38 3.40
N ASN A 345 -13.06 -12.65 2.12
CA ASN A 345 -13.19 -11.58 1.14
C ASN A 345 -14.42 -10.70 1.50
N PRO A 346 -14.36 -9.38 1.27
CA PRO A 346 -13.33 -8.65 0.52
C PRO A 346 -12.15 -8.13 1.38
N PHE A 347 -12.18 -8.31 2.69
CA PHE A 347 -11.20 -7.75 3.65
C PHE A 347 -10.30 -8.84 4.23
N ALA A 348 -9.67 -9.61 3.35
CA ALA A 348 -8.71 -10.62 3.78
C ALA A 348 -7.49 -9.96 4.45
N PRO A 349 -6.83 -10.64 5.39
CA PRO A 349 -5.60 -10.15 6.00
C PRO A 349 -4.48 -10.03 4.95
N ALA A 350 -3.48 -9.20 5.23
CA ALA A 350 -2.32 -9.08 4.35
C ALA A 350 -1.62 -10.44 4.21
N GLN A 351 -1.24 -10.82 2.98
CA GLN A 351 -0.61 -12.13 2.71
C GLN A 351 0.66 -12.39 3.54
N ARG A 352 1.36 -11.35 4.00
CA ARG A 352 2.54 -11.48 4.86
C ARG A 352 2.21 -11.91 6.30
N LEU A 353 0.93 -11.89 6.67
CA LEU A 353 0.42 -12.29 7.99
C LEU A 353 -0.26 -13.67 7.95
N SER A 354 -0.54 -14.19 6.75
CA SER A 354 -1.03 -15.56 6.56
C SER A 354 0.15 -16.43 6.13
N LEU A 355 0.53 -17.40 6.97
CA LEU A 355 1.53 -18.43 6.62
C LEU A 355 1.04 -19.35 5.52
#